data_AF-A0A2J4PSQ2-F1
#
_entry.id   AF-A0A2J4PSQ2-F1
#
_cell.length_a   1.000
_cell.length_b   1.000
_cell.length_c   1.000
_cell.angle_alpha   90.00
_cell.angle_beta   90.00
_cell.angle_gamma   90.00
#
_symmetry.space_group_name_H-M   'P 1'
#
loop_
_entity.id
_entity.type
_entity.pdbx_description
1 polymer ?
#
loop_
_entity_poly.entity_id
_entity_poly.type
_entity_poly.pdbx_seq_one_letter_code
_entity_poly.pdbx_strand_id
1 'polypeptide(L)' 'IKQVYQRCQPLHAKPIEPRVVPYFTDASLLLPALADPPCIILGPGEPSMAHQTDEYCLLSRLEEAEQLYGDIIRDWMG' A
#
# COMPACT_ATOMS: atom_id res chain seq x y z
N ILE A 1 3.72 -8.38 8.36
CA ILE A 1 4.43 -7.52 7.37
C ILE A 1 5.08 -8.31 6.22
N LYS A 2 5.92 -9.33 6.46
CA LYS A 2 6.59 -10.11 5.39
C LYS A 2 5.63 -10.76 4.37
N GLN A 3 4.51 -11.32 4.84
CA GLN A 3 3.49 -11.91 3.97
C GLN A 3 2.86 -10.89 3.03
N VAL A 4 2.61 -9.66 3.51
CA VAL A 4 2.11 -8.57 2.67
C VAL A 4 3.11 -8.24 1.55
N TYR A 5 4.40 -8.17 1.87
CA TYR A 5 5.44 -7.98 0.84
C TYR A 5 5.45 -9.12 -0.19
N GLN A 6 5.28 -10.37 0.25
CA GLN A 6 5.18 -11.53 -0.65
C GLN A 6 3.95 -11.44 -1.57
N ARG A 7 2.80 -10.99 -1.05
CA ARG A 7 1.58 -10.76 -1.83
C ARG A 7 1.73 -9.61 -2.83
N CYS A 8 2.48 -8.56 -2.49
CA CYS A 8 2.74 -7.44 -3.39
C CYS A 8 3.76 -7.77 -4.49
N GLN A 9 4.70 -8.68 -4.26
CA GLN A 9 5.83 -8.93 -5.16
C GLN A 9 5.44 -9.29 -6.60
N PRO A 10 4.40 -10.12 -6.88
CA PRO A 10 3.97 -10.43 -8.24
C PRO A 10 3.50 -9.22 -9.06
N LEU A 11 3.05 -8.15 -8.40
CA LEU A 11 2.62 -6.90 -9.04
C LEU A 11 3.79 -5.97 -9.38
N HIS A 12 5.03 -6.36 -9.04
CA HIS A 12 6.23 -5.56 -9.22
C HIS A 12 7.26 -6.29 -10.08
N ALA A 13 7.75 -5.63 -11.13
CA ALA A 13 8.76 -6.19 -12.04
C ALA A 13 10.15 -6.37 -11.38
N LYS A 14 10.39 -5.70 -10.25
CA LYS A 14 11.64 -5.74 -9.48
C LYS A 14 11.35 -6.17 -8.04
N PRO A 15 12.34 -6.71 -7.32
CA PRO A 15 12.21 -6.97 -5.89
C PRO A 15 11.74 -5.72 -5.13
N ILE A 16 10.77 -5.89 -4.24
CA ILE A 16 10.28 -4.78 -3.40
C ILE A 16 11.31 -4.51 -2.31
N GLU A 17 11.77 -3.27 -2.23
CA GLU A 17 12.62 -2.77 -1.16
C GLU A 17 11.79 -1.84 -0.25
N PRO A 18 11.99 -1.86 1.08
CA PRO A 18 11.36 -0.90 1.98
C PRO A 18 11.72 0.54 1.58
N ARG A 19 10.72 1.42 1.54
CA ARG A 19 10.88 2.83 1.21
C ARG A 19 10.19 3.71 2.24
N VAL A 20 10.66 4.94 2.32
CA VAL A 20 10.01 6.01 3.10
C VAL A 20 9.29 6.92 2.12
N VAL A 21 8.11 7.38 2.49
CA VAL A 21 7.39 8.40 1.73
C VAL A 21 7.71 9.79 2.27
N PRO A 22 8.10 10.77 1.43
CA PRO A 22 8.47 12.11 1.88
C PRO A 22 7.25 13.04 2.05
N TYR A 23 6.13 12.52 2.56
CA TYR A 23 4.90 13.27 2.78
C TYR A 23 4.17 12.78 4.03
N PHE A 24 3.29 13.62 4.56
CA PHE A 24 2.52 13.32 5.76
C PHE A 24 1.49 12.22 5.49
N THR A 25 1.35 11.30 6.45
CA THR A 25 0.27 10.31 6.48
C THR A 25 -0.27 10.20 7.91
N ASP A 26 -1.50 9.68 8.03
CA ASP A 26 -2.14 9.45 9.33
C ASP A 26 -1.32 8.53 10.24
N ALA A 27 -0.45 7.69 9.67
CA ALA A 27 0.46 6.84 10.43
C ALA A 27 1.34 7.63 11.41
N SER A 28 1.74 8.87 11.08
CA SER A 28 2.53 9.71 11.98
C SER A 28 1.83 10.03 13.31
N LEU A 29 0.49 10.02 13.33
CA LEU A 29 -0.34 10.21 14.53
C LEU A 29 -0.82 8.87 15.10
N LEU A 30 -1.21 7.94 14.23
CA LEU A 30 -1.80 6.66 14.63
C LEU A 30 -0.77 5.72 15.25
N LEU A 31 0.48 5.69 14.79
CA LEU A 31 1.47 4.75 15.31
C LEU A 31 1.78 4.98 16.80
N PRO A 32 2.11 6.20 17.27
CA PRO A 32 2.31 6.45 18.69
C PRO A 32 1.05 6.18 19.51
N ALA A 33 -0.13 6.48 18.96
CA ALA A 33 -1.41 6.25 19.63
C ALA A 33 -1.78 4.76 19.78
N LEU A 34 -1.21 3.89 18.94
CA LEU A 34 -1.51 2.45 18.89
C LEU A 34 -0.35 1.57 19.38
N ALA A 35 0.62 2.15 20.12
CA ALA A 35 1.83 1.46 20.58
C ALA A 35 2.69 0.89 19.45
N ASP A 36 2.87 1.68 18.39
CA ASP A 36 3.80 1.46 17.28
C ASP A 36 3.69 0.09 16.58
N PRO A 37 2.49 -0.29 16.08
CA PRO A 37 2.32 -1.54 15.36
C PRO A 37 3.06 -1.52 14.02
N PRO A 38 3.40 -2.70 13.44
CA PRO A 38 3.93 -2.76 12.08
C PRO A 38 2.97 -2.09 11.08
N CYS A 39 3.50 -1.16 10.29
CA CYS A 39 2.71 -0.34 9.37
C CYS A 39 3.24 -0.45 7.93
N ILE A 40 2.33 -0.50 6.97
CA ILE A 40 2.63 -0.41 5.54
C ILE A 40 1.71 0.66 4.94
N ILE A 41 2.27 1.54 4.12
CA ILE A 41 1.50 2.37 3.20
C ILE A 41 1.40 1.59 1.88
N LEU A 42 0.17 1.29 1.48
CA LEU A 42 -0.13 0.44 0.32
C LEU A 42 -1.34 1.01 -0.41
N GLY A 43 -1.23 1.17 -1.73
CA GLY A 43 -2.32 1.65 -2.55
C GLY A 43 -1.94 1.72 -4.03
N PRO A 44 -2.95 1.69 -4.93
CA PRO A 44 -2.73 1.94 -6.35
C PRO A 44 -2.58 3.45 -6.63
N GLY A 45 -2.14 3.76 -7.85
CA GLY A 45 -1.99 5.13 -8.33
C GLY A 45 -0.55 5.64 -8.30
N GLU A 46 -0.32 6.75 -8.98
CA GLU A 46 0.99 7.39 -9.07
C GLU A 46 1.07 8.50 -8.02
N PRO A 47 1.98 8.43 -7.03
CA PRO A 47 2.10 9.48 -6.00
C PRO A 47 2.31 10.88 -6.57
N SER A 48 2.93 11.00 -7.75
CA SER A 48 3.14 12.27 -8.45
C SER A 48 1.87 12.87 -9.07
N MET A 49 0.81 12.07 -9.25
CA MET A 49 -0.48 12.54 -9.80
C MET A 49 -1.45 13.02 -8.73
N ALA A 50 -1.19 12.76 -7.45
CA ALA A 50 -2.03 13.25 -6.36
C ALA A 50 -2.09 14.78 -6.34
N HIS A 51 -3.29 15.32 -6.15
CA HIS A 51 -3.60 16.76 -6.10
C HIS A 51 -3.31 17.53 -7.41
N GLN A 52 -3.25 16.82 -8.55
CA GLN A 52 -3.18 17.45 -9.87
C GLN A 52 -4.59 17.64 -10.46
N THR A 53 -4.76 18.63 -11.33
CA THR A 53 -6.06 18.91 -11.98
C THR A 53 -6.57 17.72 -12.80
N ASP A 54 -5.64 16.94 -13.36
CA ASP A 54 -5.86 15.74 -14.16
C ASP A 54 -5.48 14.46 -13.40
N GLU A 55 -5.58 14.46 -12.07
CA GLU A 55 -5.36 13.29 -11.22
C GLU A 55 -6.15 12.07 -11.74
N TYR A 56 -5.46 10.93 -11.86
CA TYR A 56 -6.05 9.68 -12.32
C TYR A 56 -5.41 8.46 -11.64
N CYS A 57 -6.14 7.35 -11.69
CA CYS A 57 -5.62 6.02 -11.43
C CYS A 57 -6.10 5.10 -12.55
N LEU A 58 -5.25 4.19 -13.03
CA LEU A 58 -5.63 3.20 -14.02
C LEU A 58 -6.63 2.21 -13.41
N LEU A 59 -7.71 1.89 -14.14
CA LEU A 59 -8.72 0.93 -13.68
C LEU A 59 -8.12 -0.44 -13.35
N SER A 60 -7.18 -0.92 -14.17
CA SER A 60 -6.47 -2.18 -13.90
C SER A 60 -5.73 -2.17 -12.55
N ARG A 61 -5.21 -1.03 -12.11
CA ARG A 61 -4.55 -0.90 -10.80
C ARG A 61 -5.54 -0.97 -9.65
N LEU A 62 -6.77 -0.49 -9.86
CA LEU A 62 -7.85 -0.63 -8.87
C LEU A 62 -8.24 -2.09 -8.71
N GLU A 63 -8.39 -2.83 -9.81
CA GLU A 63 -8.69 -4.27 -9.81
C GLU A 63 -7.57 -5.08 -9.13
N GLU A 64 -6.30 -4.79 -9.45
CA GLU A 64 -5.14 -5.39 -8.78
C GLU A 64 -5.15 -5.14 -7.26
N ALA A 65 -5.47 -3.90 -6.85
CA ALA A 65 -5.53 -3.53 -5.45
C ALA A 65 -6.68 -4.21 -4.71
N GLU A 66 -7.87 -4.27 -5.30
CA GLU A 66 -9.03 -4.98 -4.75
C GLU A 66 -8.68 -6.45 -4.46
N GLN A 67 -8.13 -7.14 -5.46
CA GLN A 67 -7.73 -8.55 -5.34
C GLN A 67 -6.66 -8.72 -4.25
N LEU A 68 -5.65 -7.85 -4.23
CA LEU A 68 -4.57 -7.88 -3.24
C LEU A 68 -5.09 -7.69 -1.81
N TYR A 69 -5.95 -6.69 -1.59
CA TYR A 69 -6.54 -6.47 -0.27
C TYR A 69 -7.37 -7.66 0.18
N GLY A 70 -8.17 -8.23 -0.74
CA GLY A 70 -8.93 -9.45 -0.47
C GLY A 70 -8.03 -10.62 -0.05
N ASP A 71 -6.90 -10.82 -0.72
CA ASP A 71 -5.93 -11.86 -0.37
C ASP A 71 -5.27 -11.62 0.99
N ILE A 72 -4.89 -10.37 1.31
CA ILE A 72 -4.32 -10.01 2.62
C ILE A 72 -5.33 -10.26 3.74
N ILE A 73 -6.60 -9.90 3.53
CA ILE A 73 -7.67 -10.15 4.51
C ILE A 73 -7.89 -11.65 4.70
N ARG A 74 -7.93 -12.43 3.60
CA ARG A 74 -8.05 -13.90 3.68
C ARG A 74 -6.88 -14.53 4.45
N ASP A 75 -5.65 -14.12 4.18
CA ASP A 75 -4.47 -14.58 4.90
C ASP A 75 -4.54 -14.28 6.40
N TRP A 76 -5.10 -13.13 6.75
CA TRP A 76 -5.30 -12.73 8.15
C TRP A 76 -6.37 -13.58 8.83
N MET A 77 -7.43 -13.93 8.12
CA MET A 77 -8.55 -14.68 8.67
C MET A 77 -8.23 -16.15 8.97
N GLY A 78 -7.29 -16.77 8.24
CA GLY A 78 -6.94 -18.18 8.42
C GLY A 78 -8.08 -19.12 8.09
#